data_AF-E4UBF2-F1
#
_entry.id   AF-E4UBF2-F1
#
_cell.length_a   1.000
_cell.length_b   1.000
_cell.length_c   1.000
_cell.angle_alpha   90.00
_cell.angle_beta   90.00
_cell.angle_gamma   90.00
#
_symmetry.space_group_name_H-M   'P 1'
#
loop_
_entity.id
_entity.type
_entity.pdbx_description
1 polymer ?
#
loop_
_entity_poly.entity_id
_entity_poly.type
_entity_poly.pdbx_seq_one_letter_code
_entity_poly.pdbx_strand_id
1 'polypeptide(L)'
;MCKGFGDKIVLFLKRLRKNTSKKFRYFFVFEKHKSGNLHAHMLIHQEIGDELLKKAEVQEEWMREGFSHVRLLKEDLNTARYVCKYLLKEDAKGIRVRASFRYGSMK
;
A
#
# COMPACT_ATOMS: atom_id res chain seq x y z
N MET A 1 5.84 -18.79 1.27
CA MET A 1 5.29 -17.47 1.62
C MET A 1 4.93 -17.50 3.10
N CYS A 2 5.58 -16.71 3.97
CA CYS A 2 5.29 -16.77 5.41
C CYS A 2 3.81 -16.48 5.66
N LYS A 3 3.09 -17.43 6.27
CA LYS A 3 1.71 -17.24 6.73
C LYS A 3 1.68 -16.03 7.68
N GLY A 4 0.74 -15.09 7.48
CA GLY A 4 0.47 -13.98 8.42
C GLY A 4 0.90 -12.57 8.00
N PHE A 5 1.88 -12.38 7.09
CA PHE A 5 2.30 -11.01 6.72
C PHE A 5 1.18 -10.22 6.01
N GLY A 6 0.38 -10.90 5.17
CA GLY A 6 -0.78 -10.27 4.56
C GLY A 6 -1.89 -9.91 5.54
N ASP A 7 -2.03 -10.67 6.63
CA ASP A 7 -3.03 -10.39 7.66
C ASP A 7 -2.61 -9.16 8.48
N LYS A 8 -1.31 -8.99 8.73
CA LYS A 8 -0.75 -7.78 9.35
C LYS A 8 -1.05 -6.52 8.53
N ILE A 9 -0.87 -6.58 7.20
CA ILE A 9 -1.22 -5.44 6.33
C ILE A 9 -2.72 -5.15 6.38
N VAL A 10 -3.56 -6.19 6.35
CA VAL A 10 -5.02 -6.00 6.45
C VAL A 10 -5.41 -5.38 7.79
N LEU A 11 -4.82 -5.84 8.90
CA LEU A 11 -5.06 -5.26 10.22
C LEU A 11 -4.58 -3.81 10.29
N PHE A 12 -3.40 -3.50 9.76
CA PHE A 12 -2.89 -2.14 9.62
C PHE A 12 -3.89 -1.24 8.86
N LEU A 13 -4.37 -1.67 7.69
CA LEU A 13 -5.34 -0.90 6.91
C LEU A 13 -6.67 -0.69 7.65
N LYS A 14 -7.12 -1.70 8.41
CA LYS A 14 -8.32 -1.61 9.27
C LYS A 14 -8.11 -0.61 10.41
N ARG A 15 -6.97 -0.65 11.10
CA ARG A 15 -6.64 0.28 12.18
C ARG A 15 -6.50 1.71 11.67
N LEU A 16 -5.81 1.91 10.55
CA LEU A 16 -5.66 3.22 9.92
C LEU A 16 -7.02 3.85 9.61
N ARG A 17 -7.97 3.07 9.04
CA ARG A 17 -9.35 3.55 8.82
C ARG A 17 -10.07 3.86 10.12
N LYS A 18 -9.97 2.98 11.13
CA LYS A 18 -10.66 3.16 12.40
C LYS A 18 -10.16 4.40 13.16
N ASN A 19 -8.86 4.63 13.18
CA ASN A 19 -8.24 5.66 14.02
C ASN A 19 -8.26 7.04 13.36
N THR A 20 -8.25 7.10 12.02
CA THR A 20 -8.32 8.37 11.29
C THR A 20 -9.73 8.72 10.83
N SER A 21 -10.64 7.75 10.75
CA SER A 21 -11.95 7.88 10.09
C SER A 21 -11.88 8.32 8.61
N LYS A 22 -10.69 8.28 8.00
CA LYS A 22 -10.47 8.76 6.63
C LYS A 22 -10.87 7.73 5.60
N LYS A 23 -11.44 8.22 4.50
CA LYS A 23 -11.75 7.43 3.33
C LYS A 23 -10.53 7.35 2.43
N PHE A 24 -10.16 6.14 2.08
CA PHE A 24 -9.10 5.89 1.12
C PHE A 24 -9.25 4.50 0.50
N ARG A 25 -8.78 4.43 -0.75
CA ARG A 25 -8.58 3.17 -1.47
C ARG A 25 -7.10 2.83 -1.45
N TYR A 26 -6.81 1.54 -1.61
CA TYR A 26 -5.44 1.06 -1.61
C TYR A 26 -5.23 -0.01 -2.67
N PHE A 27 -3.98 -0.14 -3.06
CA PHE A 27 -3.45 -1.20 -3.91
C PHE A 27 -2.07 -1.56 -3.39
N PHE A 28 -1.75 -2.84 -3.25
CA PHE A 28 -0.41 -3.24 -2.84
C PHE A 28 0.02 -4.59 -3.40
N VAL A 29 1.34 -4.75 -3.44
CA VAL A 29 2.02 -5.97 -3.86
C VAL A 29 3.06 -6.37 -2.84
N PHE A 30 3.27 -7.68 -2.71
CA PHE A 30 4.36 -8.23 -1.91
C PHE A 30 5.60 -8.42 -2.78
N GLU A 31 6.74 -7.93 -2.31
CA GLU A 31 8.03 -8.17 -2.94
C GLU A 31 8.96 -8.87 -1.94
N LYS A 32 9.69 -9.88 -2.42
CA LYS A 32 10.79 -10.47 -1.64
C LYS A 32 11.99 -9.53 -1.76
N HIS A 33 12.40 -8.93 -0.66
CA HIS A 33 13.59 -8.09 -0.66
C HIS A 33 14.84 -8.93 -0.90
N LYS A 34 15.88 -8.31 -1.47
CA LYS A 34 17.19 -8.96 -1.69
C LYS A 34 17.80 -9.51 -0.41
N SER A 35 17.50 -8.90 0.75
CA SER A 35 17.94 -9.36 2.07
C SER A 35 17.13 -10.55 2.64
N GLY A 36 16.14 -11.07 1.90
CA GLY A 36 15.24 -12.13 2.36
C GLY A 36 14.01 -11.67 3.13
N ASN A 37 13.96 -10.40 3.56
CA ASN A 37 12.80 -9.82 4.25
C ASN A 37 11.62 -9.58 3.29
N LEU A 38 10.39 -9.65 3.81
CA LEU A 38 9.18 -9.37 3.03
C LEU A 38 8.89 -7.87 3.02
N HIS A 39 8.79 -7.28 1.84
CA HIS A 39 8.42 -5.90 1.64
C HIS A 39 7.05 -5.81 0.98
N ALA A 40 6.32 -4.75 1.27
CA ALA A 40 5.07 -4.43 0.57
C ALA A 40 5.17 -3.04 -0.05
N HIS A 41 4.90 -2.96 -1.34
CA HIS A 41 4.74 -1.69 -2.03
C HIS A 41 3.25 -1.38 -2.11
N MET A 42 2.85 -0.24 -1.57
CA MET A 42 1.45 0.15 -1.45
C MET A 42 1.23 1.54 -2.03
N LEU A 43 0.15 1.67 -2.77
CA LEU A 43 -0.46 2.94 -3.12
C LEU A 43 -1.73 3.15 -2.29
N ILE A 44 -1.88 4.37 -1.80
CA ILE A 44 -3.07 4.85 -1.11
C ILE A 44 -3.62 6.02 -1.93
N HIS A 45 -4.90 5.94 -2.28
CA HIS A 45 -5.60 6.94 -3.07
C HIS A 45 -6.74 7.51 -2.26
N GLN A 46 -6.88 8.83 -2.33
CA GLN A 46 -7.98 9.58 -1.72
C GLN A 46 -8.67 10.37 -2.82
N GLU A 47 -9.98 10.56 -2.69
CA GLU A 47 -10.72 11.36 -3.66
C GLU A 47 -10.47 12.85 -3.38
N ILE A 48 -10.59 13.67 -4.42
CA ILE A 48 -10.53 15.13 -4.26
C ILE A 48 -11.66 15.56 -3.31
N GLY A 49 -11.30 16.30 -2.26
CA GLY A 49 -12.23 16.76 -1.23
C GLY A 49 -12.32 15.88 0.02
N ASP A 50 -11.70 14.69 0.03
CA ASP A 50 -11.54 13.91 1.26
C ASP A 50 -10.50 14.55 2.20
N GLU A 51 -10.65 14.32 3.51
CA GLU A 51 -9.61 14.69 4.47
C GLU A 51 -8.34 13.86 4.23
N LEU A 52 -7.22 14.54 3.97
CA LEU A 52 -5.98 13.88 3.56
C LEU A 52 -5.33 13.11 4.72
N LEU A 53 -4.89 11.89 4.42
CA LEU A 53 -4.04 11.09 5.28
C LEU A 53 -2.67 11.76 5.39
N LYS A 54 -2.25 12.00 6.62
CA LYS A 54 -0.94 12.55 6.92
C LYS A 54 0.07 11.40 6.97
N LYS A 55 1.30 11.70 6.55
CA LYS A 55 2.43 10.77 6.64
C LYS A 55 2.58 10.20 8.06
N ALA A 56 2.45 11.05 9.09
CA ALA A 56 2.57 10.64 10.48
C ALA A 56 1.56 9.54 10.87
N GLU A 57 0.29 9.69 10.47
CA GLU A 57 -0.78 8.73 10.77
C GLU A 57 -0.49 7.35 10.15
N VAL A 58 0.00 7.34 8.91
CA VAL A 58 0.38 6.11 8.21
C VAL A 58 1.56 5.42 8.90
N GLN A 59 2.57 6.20 9.30
CA GLN A 59 3.78 5.65 9.91
C GLN A 59 3.54 5.17 11.34
N GLU A 60 2.77 5.91 12.13
CA GLU A 60 2.40 5.57 13.51
C GLU A 60 1.67 4.22 13.57
N GLU A 61 0.71 4.00 12.67
CA GLU A 61 -0.05 2.76 12.61
C GLU A 61 0.78 1.54 12.18
N TRP A 62 1.81 1.74 11.36
CA TRP A 62 2.70 0.67 10.91
C TRP A 62 3.88 0.42 11.85
N MET A 63 4.20 1.35 12.75
CA MET A 63 5.38 1.30 13.63
C MET A 63 5.46 -0.02 14.43
N ARG A 64 4.31 -0.63 14.73
CA ARG A 64 4.22 -1.91 15.46
C ARG A 64 4.60 -3.14 14.63
N GLU A 65 4.58 -3.03 13.30
CA GLU A 65 4.77 -4.15 12.37
C GLU A 65 6.11 -4.08 11.63
N GLY A 66 6.74 -2.91 11.59
CA GLY A 66 8.08 -2.73 11.04
C GLY A 66 8.35 -1.31 10.53
N PHE A 67 9.23 -1.22 9.55
CA PHE A 67 9.64 0.06 8.95
C PHE A 67 8.72 0.44 7.79
N SER A 68 8.47 1.74 7.63
CA SER A 68 7.71 2.30 6.52
C SER A 68 8.44 3.46 5.87
N HIS A 69 8.38 3.52 4.54
CA HIS A 69 8.81 4.66 3.76
C HIS A 69 7.62 5.24 3.01
N VAL A 70 7.11 6.37 3.48
CA VAL A 70 5.91 7.02 2.94
C VAL A 70 6.31 8.28 2.20
N ARG A 71 5.85 8.39 0.94
CA ARG A 71 6.08 9.53 0.06
C ARG A 71 4.75 9.95 -0.57
N LEU A 72 4.47 11.25 -0.54
CA LEU A 72 3.38 11.82 -1.32
C LEU A 72 3.78 11.78 -2.79
N LEU A 73 2.94 11.16 -3.60
CA LEU A 73 3.15 11.02 -5.03
C LEU A 73 2.42 12.15 -5.76
N LYS A 74 2.98 12.60 -6.87
CA LYS A 74 2.31 13.55 -7.77
C LYS A 74 1.50 12.74 -8.78
N GLU A 75 0.42 13.32 -9.28
CA GLU A 75 -0.39 12.74 -10.36
C GLU A 75 0.34 12.86 -11.69
N ASP A 76 1.41 12.09 -11.86
CA ASP A 76 2.21 12.05 -13.08
C ASP A 76 2.43 10.63 -13.61
N LEU A 77 2.75 10.54 -14.91
CA LEU A 77 2.99 9.26 -15.57
C LEU A 77 4.19 8.50 -14.99
N ASN A 78 5.15 9.21 -14.40
CA ASN A 78 6.34 8.58 -13.80
C ASN A 78 5.97 7.81 -12.53
N THR A 79 5.04 8.35 -11.75
CA THR A 79 4.48 7.73 -10.56
C THR A 79 3.71 6.46 -10.93
N ALA A 80 2.85 6.53 -11.94
CA ALA A 80 2.11 5.37 -12.42
C ALA A 80 3.07 4.27 -12.93
N ARG A 81 4.08 4.65 -13.73
CA ARG A 81 5.12 3.73 -14.22
C ARG A 81 5.93 3.09 -13.09
N TYR A 82 6.29 3.88 -12.08
CA TYR A 82 7.04 3.40 -10.92
C TYR A 82 6.26 2.31 -10.17
N VAL A 83 4.94 2.42 -10.10
CA VAL A 83 4.10 1.41 -9.45
C VAL A 83 3.96 0.18 -10.34
N CYS A 84 3.69 0.37 -11.63
CA CYS A 84 3.61 -0.72 -12.60
C CYS A 84 4.91 -1.53 -12.67
N LYS A 85 6.07 -0.89 -12.44
CA LYS A 85 7.36 -1.57 -12.30
C LYS A 85 7.33 -2.69 -11.24
N TYR A 86 6.66 -2.47 -10.10
CA TYR A 86 6.56 -3.48 -9.04
C TYR A 86 5.62 -4.63 -9.38
N LEU A 87 4.64 -4.40 -10.26
CA LEU A 87 3.76 -5.44 -10.77
C LEU A 87 4.44 -6.33 -11.81
N LEU A 88 5.34 -5.74 -12.59
CA LEU A 88 5.92 -6.35 -13.79
C LEU A 88 7.37 -6.82 -13.60
N LYS A 89 7.92 -6.73 -12.38
CA LYS A 89 9.26 -7.22 -12.09
C LYS A 89 9.33 -8.73 -12.34
N GLU A 90 10.40 -9.26 -12.92
CA GLU A 90 10.47 -10.69 -13.33
C GLU A 90 10.26 -11.68 -12.16
N ASP A 91 10.65 -11.28 -10.94
CA ASP A 91 10.37 -12.01 -9.69
C ASP A 91 8.87 -11.99 -9.30
N ALA A 92 8.00 -11.39 -10.11
CA ALA A 92 6.57 -11.29 -9.88
C ALA A 92 5.76 -12.56 -10.14
N LYS A 93 6.40 -13.61 -10.68
CA LYS A 93 5.77 -14.93 -10.78
C LYS A 93 5.36 -15.43 -9.39
N GLY A 94 4.05 -15.37 -9.10
CA GLY A 94 3.47 -15.75 -7.81
C GLY A 94 3.32 -14.62 -6.79
N ILE A 95 3.59 -13.36 -7.16
CA ILE A 95 3.30 -12.20 -6.30
C ILE A 95 1.79 -12.05 -6.15
N ARG A 96 1.32 -12.01 -4.90
CA ARG A 96 -0.07 -11.73 -4.58
C ARG A 96 -0.29 -10.23 -4.60
N VAL A 97 -1.14 -9.80 -5.54
CA VAL A 97 -1.67 -8.43 -5.59
C VAL A 97 -2.93 -8.35 -4.73
N ARG A 98 -3.09 -7.26 -3.99
CA ARG A 98 -4.32 -6.97 -3.23
C ARG A 98 -4.73 -5.51 -3.44
N ALA A 99 -6.03 -5.29 -3.56
CA ALA A 99 -6.60 -3.97 -3.78
C ALA A 99 -7.90 -3.79 -3.00
N SER A 100 -8.30 -2.53 -2.83
CA SER A 100 -9.66 -2.21 -2.37
C SER A 100 -10.72 -2.73 -3.34
N PHE A 101 -11.94 -2.95 -2.82
CA PHE A 101 -13.08 -3.28 -3.67
C PHE A 101 -13.32 -2.19 -4.71
N ARG A 102 -13.56 -2.59 -5.97
CA ARG A 102 -13.71 -1.68 -7.13
C ARG A 102 -12.56 -0.68 -7.29
N TYR A 103 -11.33 -1.08 -6.94
CA TYR A 103 -10.16 -0.25 -7.21
C TYR A 103 -9.96 -0.07 -8.72
N GLY A 104 -9.84 1.16 -9.20
CA GLY A 104 -9.70 1.47 -10.62
C GLY A 104 -11.00 1.49 -11.43
N SER A 105 -12.17 1.31 -10.80
CA SER A 105 -13.45 1.55 -11.50
C SER A 105 -13.59 3.04 -11.78
N MET A 106 -13.60 3.43 -13.06
CA MET A 106 -14.14 4.72 -13.47
C MET A 106 -15.62 4.70 -13.09
N LYS A 107 -16.05 5.65 -12.25
CA LYS A 107 -17.49 5.83 -12.01
C LYS A 107 -18.21 6.12 -13.32
#